data_AF-A0A9E0DKE2-F1
#
_entry.id   AF-A0A9E0DKE2-F1
#
_cell.length_a   1.000
_cell.length_b   1.000
_cell.length_c   1.000
_cell.angle_alpha   90.00
_cell.angle_beta   90.00
_cell.angle_gamma   90.00
#
_symmetry.space_group_name_H-M   'P 1'
#
loop_
_entity.id
_entity.type
_entity.pdbx_description
1 polymer ?
#
loop_
_entity_poly.entity_id
_entity_poly.type
_entity_poly.pdbx_seq_one_letter_code
_entity_poly.pdbx_strand_id
1 'polypeptide(L)'
;MQSLHNAAWTRTTGIWLLTTVIIFLIGAFSAAYFRSWPLPSTPLDQLTVIANDRLGWTAQAVIFPLGFVATAAIFGFMAGRLSAALPRWLGIAATLVFVAGALLWLPISIDRLRLGAQAAEMIRTFDPASPPEVFRNSGTFWPHTLCVLAALGLMGSALALGGVLPTLGWVIAGLGGLGLVAGPLILRDWPPFVSYIFLLVMAIGLIRR
;
A
#
# COMPACT_ATOMS: atom_id res chain seq x y z
N MET A 1 -21.32 -20.38 21.26
CA MET A 1 -21.84 -19.31 20.36
C MET A 1 -20.81 -18.22 20.07
N GLN A 2 -20.08 -17.70 21.07
CA GLN A 2 -19.08 -16.63 20.87
C GLN A 2 -17.91 -17.04 19.94
N SER A 3 -17.48 -18.31 19.96
CA SER A 3 -16.43 -18.83 19.07
C SER A 3 -16.85 -18.88 17.60
N LEU A 4 -18.09 -19.30 17.30
CA LEU A 4 -18.62 -19.37 15.94
C LEU A 4 -18.81 -17.98 15.32
N HIS A 5 -19.26 -17.00 16.11
CA HIS A 5 -19.37 -15.62 15.67
C HIS A 5 -18.00 -15.00 15.38
N ASN A 6 -16.98 -15.34 16.17
CA ASN A 6 -15.59 -14.91 15.95
C ASN A 6 -14.97 -15.50 14.67
N ALA A 7 -15.25 -16.77 14.38
CA ALA A 7 -14.77 -17.42 13.14
C ALA A 7 -15.41 -16.82 11.88
N ALA A 8 -16.69 -16.43 11.93
CA ALA A 8 -17.40 -15.91 10.75
C ALA A 8 -16.87 -14.55 10.28
N TRP A 9 -16.65 -13.60 11.21
CA TRP A 9 -16.19 -12.26 10.82
C TRP A 9 -14.72 -12.27 10.42
N THR A 10 -13.87 -13.05 11.09
CA THR A 10 -12.43 -13.15 10.76
C THR A 10 -12.24 -13.68 9.35
N ARG A 11 -12.89 -14.80 9.00
CA ARG A 11 -12.82 -15.36 7.65
C ARG A 11 -13.32 -14.40 6.58
N THR A 12 -14.48 -13.78 6.79
CA THR A 12 -15.04 -12.79 5.86
C THR A 12 -14.06 -11.63 5.65
N THR A 13 -13.54 -11.09 6.74
CA THR A 13 -12.58 -9.96 6.68
C THR A 13 -11.29 -10.37 5.98
N GLY A 14 -10.80 -11.59 6.23
CA GLY A 14 -9.64 -12.13 5.54
C GLY A 14 -9.85 -12.25 4.02
N ILE A 15 -11.03 -12.68 3.57
CA ILE A 15 -11.38 -12.74 2.14
C ILE A 15 -11.41 -11.34 1.52
N TRP A 16 -11.98 -10.37 2.23
CA TRP A 16 -12.05 -8.98 1.76
C TRP A 16 -10.65 -8.39 1.64
N LEU A 17 -9.81 -8.60 2.65
CA LEU A 17 -8.42 -8.15 2.63
C LEU A 17 -7.61 -8.83 1.54
N LEU A 18 -7.77 -10.14 1.35
CA LEU A 18 -7.13 -10.89 0.27
C LEU A 18 -7.50 -10.32 -1.10
N THR A 19 -8.78 -10.06 -1.32
CA THR A 19 -9.29 -9.45 -2.56
C THR A 19 -8.64 -8.09 -2.79
N THR A 20 -8.59 -7.23 -1.77
CA THR A 20 -7.93 -5.92 -1.86
C THR A 20 -6.44 -6.05 -2.18
N VAL A 21 -5.75 -7.01 -1.57
CA VAL A 21 -4.33 -7.27 -1.86
C VAL A 21 -4.12 -7.74 -3.29
N ILE A 22 -4.97 -8.63 -3.81
CA ILE A 22 -4.89 -9.09 -5.21
C ILE A 22 -5.07 -7.89 -6.15
N ILE A 23 -6.02 -7.00 -5.87
CA ILE A 23 -6.23 -5.77 -6.65
C ILE A 23 -4.97 -4.88 -6.60
N PHE A 24 -4.35 -4.71 -5.43
CA PHE A 24 -3.08 -3.98 -5.31
C PHE A 24 -1.95 -4.60 -6.14
N LEU A 25 -1.82 -5.94 -6.10
CA LEU A 25 -0.81 -6.65 -6.89
C LEU A 25 -1.05 -6.44 -8.39
N ILE A 26 -2.31 -6.53 -8.85
CA ILE A 26 -2.66 -6.21 -10.25
C ILE A 26 -2.27 -4.77 -10.59
N GLY A 27 -2.58 -3.80 -9.72
CA GLY A 27 -2.18 -2.40 -9.91
C GLY A 27 -0.67 -2.19 -9.92
N ALA A 28 0.09 -2.90 -9.08
CA ALA A 28 1.54 -2.81 -9.04
C ALA A 28 2.16 -3.22 -10.39
N PHE A 29 1.57 -4.19 -11.07
CA PHE A 29 2.04 -4.70 -12.37
C PHE A 29 1.25 -4.19 -13.58
N SER A 30 0.28 -3.28 -13.40
CA SER A 30 -0.57 -2.84 -14.52
C SER A 30 0.20 -1.98 -15.53
N ALA A 31 1.13 -1.15 -15.06
CA ALA A 31 1.95 -0.29 -15.89
C ALA A 31 3.21 -1.00 -16.37
N ALA A 32 3.49 -0.92 -17.68
CA ALA A 32 4.67 -1.46 -18.35
C ALA A 32 5.97 -0.99 -17.70
N TYR A 33 5.99 0.24 -17.17
CA TYR A 33 7.10 0.80 -16.39
C TYR A 33 7.60 -0.13 -15.28
N PHE A 34 6.70 -0.80 -14.56
CA PHE A 34 7.06 -1.68 -13.45
C PHE A 34 7.28 -3.14 -13.89
N ARG A 35 7.08 -3.42 -15.18
CA ARG A 35 7.34 -4.71 -15.81
C ARG A 35 8.63 -4.71 -16.63
N SER A 36 9.16 -3.53 -17.00
CA SER A 36 10.44 -3.40 -17.69
C SER A 36 11.60 -3.68 -16.74
N TRP A 37 12.46 -4.62 -17.12
CA TRP A 37 13.72 -4.90 -16.42
C TRP A 37 14.90 -4.83 -17.42
N PRO A 38 15.93 -4.00 -17.14
CA PRO A 38 16.04 -3.07 -16.02
C PRO A 38 14.98 -1.96 -16.06
N LEU A 39 14.71 -1.34 -14.91
CA LEU A 39 13.81 -0.19 -14.85
C LEU A 39 14.37 0.97 -15.69
N PRO A 40 13.51 1.75 -16.39
CA PRO A 40 13.99 2.84 -17.24
C PRO A 40 14.67 3.92 -16.37
N SER A 41 15.92 4.23 -16.68
CA SER A 41 16.77 5.10 -15.86
C SER A 41 16.91 6.53 -16.39
N THR A 42 16.60 6.76 -17.68
CA THR A 42 16.62 8.10 -18.27
C THR A 42 15.20 8.69 -18.36
N PRO A 43 15.03 10.02 -18.22
CA PRO A 43 13.72 10.65 -18.37
C PRO A 43 13.02 10.35 -19.70
N LEU A 44 13.78 10.26 -20.80
CA LEU A 44 13.23 9.95 -22.12
C LEU A 44 12.69 8.51 -22.20
N ASP A 45 13.43 7.54 -21.68
CA ASP A 45 12.98 6.14 -21.64
C ASP A 45 11.75 5.98 -20.74
N GLN A 46 11.76 6.63 -19.58
CA GLN A 46 10.63 6.63 -18.65
C GLN A 46 9.37 7.19 -19.32
N LEU A 47 9.46 8.36 -19.96
CA LEU A 47 8.33 8.96 -20.69
C LEU A 47 7.85 8.07 -21.83
N THR A 48 8.78 7.46 -22.58
CA THR A 48 8.46 6.58 -23.71
C THR A 48 7.64 5.37 -23.26
N VAL A 49 8.06 4.71 -22.18
CA VAL A 49 7.33 3.57 -21.61
C VAL A 49 5.95 4.01 -21.09
N ILE A 50 5.85 5.17 -20.45
CA ILE A 50 4.57 5.71 -19.95
C ILE A 50 3.62 6.05 -21.10
N ALA A 51 4.12 6.71 -22.16
CA ALA A 51 3.32 7.09 -23.33
C ALA A 51 2.80 5.84 -24.07
N ASN A 52 3.62 4.80 -24.19
CA ASN A 52 3.27 3.54 -24.84
C ASN A 52 2.30 2.67 -24.03
N ASP A 53 2.21 2.87 -22.70
CA ASP A 53 1.26 2.16 -21.83
C ASP A 53 0.45 3.12 -20.94
N ARG A 54 -0.20 4.09 -21.57
CA ARG A 54 -1.03 5.08 -20.86
C ARG A 54 -2.15 4.44 -20.04
N LEU A 55 -2.76 3.36 -20.54
CA LEU A 55 -3.83 2.65 -19.84
C LEU A 55 -3.32 1.98 -18.58
N GLY A 56 -2.23 1.20 -18.66
CA GLY A 56 -1.62 0.56 -17.50
C GLY A 56 -1.15 1.57 -16.45
N TRP A 57 -0.59 2.69 -16.90
CA TRP A 57 -0.17 3.82 -16.05
C TRP A 57 -1.36 4.48 -15.32
N THR A 58 -2.43 4.78 -16.05
CA THR A 58 -3.66 5.36 -15.49
C THR A 58 -4.33 4.40 -14.51
N ALA A 59 -4.45 3.12 -14.89
CA ALA A 59 -5.01 2.08 -14.03
C ALA A 59 -4.26 2.01 -12.70
N GLN A 60 -2.92 2.03 -12.74
CA GLN A 60 -2.10 2.04 -11.53
C GLN A 60 -2.41 3.24 -10.63
N ALA A 61 -2.47 4.44 -11.21
CA ALA A 61 -2.74 5.67 -10.47
C ALA A 61 -4.11 5.68 -9.77
N VAL A 62 -5.08 4.93 -10.30
CA VAL A 62 -6.43 4.79 -9.74
C VAL A 62 -6.55 3.62 -8.76
N ILE A 63 -5.95 2.47 -9.06
CA ILE A 63 -6.08 1.26 -8.26
C ILE A 63 -5.48 1.46 -6.86
N PHE A 64 -4.31 2.08 -6.76
CA PHE A 64 -3.65 2.27 -5.47
C PHE A 64 -4.48 3.06 -4.44
N PRO A 65 -4.99 4.27 -4.73
CA PRO A 65 -5.81 5.01 -3.77
C PRO A 65 -7.08 4.24 -3.39
N LEU A 66 -7.72 3.54 -4.33
CA LEU A 66 -8.89 2.70 -4.03
C LEU A 66 -8.54 1.54 -3.10
N GLY A 67 -7.42 0.86 -3.35
CA GLY A 67 -6.93 -0.20 -2.48
C GLY A 67 -6.60 0.31 -1.08
N PHE A 68 -6.04 1.52 -0.97
CA PHE A 68 -5.72 2.11 0.33
C PHE A 68 -7.00 2.44 1.12
N VAL A 69 -8.00 3.02 0.47
CA VAL A 69 -9.32 3.29 1.08
C VAL A 69 -10.00 1.99 1.51
N ALA A 70 -9.99 0.96 0.66
CA ALA A 70 -10.56 -0.34 1.00
C ALA A 70 -9.87 -0.98 2.22
N THR A 71 -8.53 -0.93 2.27
CA THR A 71 -7.76 -1.46 3.39
C THR A 71 -8.06 -0.70 4.69
N ALA A 72 -8.15 0.64 4.63
CA ALA A 72 -8.54 1.45 5.78
C ALA A 72 -9.93 1.06 6.30
N ALA A 73 -10.92 0.89 5.42
CA ALA A 73 -12.26 0.47 5.81
C ALA A 73 -12.25 -0.92 6.47
N ILE A 74 -11.47 -1.86 5.93
CA ILE A 74 -11.28 -3.20 6.50
C ILE A 74 -10.61 -3.12 7.89
N PHE A 75 -9.60 -2.26 8.05
CA PHE A 75 -8.95 -2.03 9.34
C PHE A 75 -9.92 -1.47 10.38
N GLY A 76 -10.74 -0.49 9.99
CA GLY A 76 -11.77 0.07 10.86
C GLY A 76 -12.81 -0.98 11.28
N PHE A 77 -13.22 -1.84 10.34
CA PHE A 77 -14.11 -2.96 10.64
C PHE A 77 -13.48 -3.93 11.64
N MET A 78 -12.22 -4.33 11.46
CA MET A 78 -11.50 -5.19 12.41
C MET A 78 -11.43 -4.57 13.80
N ALA A 79 -11.07 -3.28 13.88
CA ALA A 79 -10.97 -2.57 15.15
C ALA A 79 -12.30 -2.61 15.92
N GLY A 80 -13.42 -2.36 15.25
CA GLY A 80 -14.76 -2.40 15.84
C GLY A 80 -15.18 -3.78 16.37
N ARG A 81 -14.53 -4.86 15.94
CA ARG A 81 -14.80 -6.24 16.40
C ARG A 81 -13.93 -6.68 17.57
N LEU A 82 -12.88 -5.94 17.92
CA LEU A 82 -12.02 -6.26 19.07
C LEU A 82 -12.76 -5.94 20.38
N SER A 83 -12.80 -6.88 21.32
CA SER A 83 -13.59 -6.79 22.56
C SER A 83 -12.91 -5.96 23.65
N ALA A 84 -11.59 -6.10 23.80
CA ALA A 84 -10.80 -5.38 24.79
C ALA A 84 -10.46 -3.96 24.32
N ALA A 85 -10.43 -3.00 25.27
CA ALA A 85 -10.23 -1.59 24.98
C ALA A 85 -8.86 -1.31 24.32
N LEU A 86 -7.77 -1.83 24.87
CA LEU A 86 -6.42 -1.58 24.34
C LEU A 86 -6.25 -2.09 22.88
N PRO A 87 -6.55 -3.37 22.55
CA PRO A 87 -6.51 -3.84 21.16
C PRO A 87 -7.39 -3.03 20.22
N ARG A 88 -8.59 -2.65 20.67
CA ARG A 88 -9.52 -1.82 19.89
C ARG A 88 -8.91 -0.46 19.55
N TRP A 89 -8.34 0.23 20.54
CA TRP A 89 -7.72 1.54 20.33
C TRP A 89 -6.49 1.46 19.40
N LEU A 90 -5.69 0.40 19.51
CA LEU A 90 -4.61 0.14 18.56
C LEU A 90 -5.13 -0.07 17.13
N GLY A 91 -6.22 -0.81 16.96
CA GLY A 91 -6.87 -0.99 15.65
C GLY A 91 -7.45 0.31 15.09
N ILE A 92 -8.04 1.17 15.92
CA ILE A 92 -8.53 2.49 15.52
C ILE A 92 -7.35 3.38 15.10
N ALA A 93 -6.28 3.42 15.90
CA ALA A 93 -5.07 4.17 15.56
C ALA A 93 -4.46 3.67 14.24
N ALA A 94 -4.35 2.35 14.05
CA ALA A 94 -3.90 1.76 12.79
C ALA A 94 -4.77 2.23 11.61
N THR A 95 -6.08 2.26 11.78
CA THR A 95 -7.02 2.72 10.75
C THR A 95 -6.77 4.19 10.39
N LEU A 96 -6.68 5.07 11.39
CA LEU A 96 -6.47 6.50 11.17
C LEU A 96 -5.13 6.80 10.53
N VAL A 97 -4.07 6.13 10.98
CA VAL A 97 -2.73 6.24 10.39
C VAL A 97 -2.73 5.73 8.95
N PHE A 98 -3.46 4.65 8.65
CA PHE A 98 -3.58 4.14 7.29
C PHE A 98 -4.37 5.10 6.39
N VAL A 99 -5.43 5.74 6.90
CA VAL A 99 -6.16 6.81 6.19
C VAL A 99 -5.22 7.98 5.89
N ALA A 100 -4.41 8.42 6.84
CA ALA A 100 -3.41 9.47 6.59
C ALA A 100 -2.42 9.04 5.50
N GLY A 101 -1.95 7.79 5.52
CA GLY A 101 -1.16 7.21 4.44
C GLY A 101 -1.88 7.26 3.09
N ALA A 102 -3.16 6.87 3.04
CA ALA A 102 -3.97 6.91 1.83
C ALA A 102 -4.07 8.33 1.25
N LEU A 103 -4.28 9.34 2.10
CA LEU A 103 -4.34 10.74 1.70
C LEU A 103 -3.00 11.23 1.14
N LEU A 104 -1.88 10.83 1.74
CA LEU A 104 -0.53 11.14 1.24
C LEU A 104 -0.23 10.50 -0.12
N TRP A 105 -0.97 9.47 -0.52
CA TRP A 105 -0.85 8.87 -1.85
C TRP A 105 -1.60 9.65 -2.94
N LEU A 106 -2.62 10.45 -2.59
CA LEU A 106 -3.43 11.16 -3.58
C LEU A 106 -2.60 12.10 -4.48
N PRO A 107 -1.64 12.90 -3.95
CA PRO A 107 -0.77 13.70 -4.81
C PRO A 107 0.03 12.84 -5.80
N ILE A 108 0.54 11.68 -5.36
CA ILE A 108 1.28 10.73 -6.20
C ILE A 108 0.41 10.25 -7.36
N SER A 109 -0.85 9.88 -7.06
CA SER A 109 -1.82 9.48 -8.07
C SER A 109 -2.15 10.61 -9.05
N ILE A 110 -2.34 11.84 -8.57
CA ILE A 110 -2.63 13.01 -9.41
C ILE A 110 -1.46 13.29 -10.36
N ASP A 111 -0.22 13.28 -9.85
CA ASP A 111 0.97 13.51 -10.66
C ASP A 111 1.17 12.41 -11.69
N ARG A 112 0.91 11.15 -11.34
CA ARG A 112 0.91 10.06 -12.32
C ARG A 112 -0.15 10.26 -13.40
N LEU A 113 -1.37 10.64 -13.05
CA LEU A 113 -2.43 10.90 -14.04
C LEU A 113 -2.05 12.06 -14.99
N ARG A 114 -1.49 13.14 -14.45
CA ARG A 114 -1.00 14.29 -15.24
C ARG A 114 0.12 13.86 -16.18
N LEU A 115 1.13 13.15 -15.66
CA LEU A 115 2.25 12.66 -16.44
C LEU A 115 1.78 11.72 -17.57
N GLY A 116 0.89 10.77 -17.29
CA GLY A 116 0.35 9.87 -18.30
C GLY A 116 -0.46 10.59 -19.39
N ALA A 117 -1.12 11.71 -19.04
CA ALA A 117 -1.83 12.53 -20.02
C ALA A 117 -0.89 13.40 -20.88
N GLN A 118 0.27 13.79 -20.35
CA GLN A 118 1.21 14.71 -20.98
C GLN A 118 2.43 14.03 -21.62
N ALA A 119 2.66 12.73 -21.35
CA ALA A 119 3.89 12.03 -21.72
C ALA A 119 4.23 12.13 -23.21
N ALA A 120 3.26 11.94 -24.10
CA ALA A 120 3.50 12.05 -25.55
C ALA A 120 3.97 13.45 -25.99
N GLU A 121 3.41 14.50 -25.37
CA GLU A 121 3.80 15.88 -25.65
C GLU A 121 5.18 16.22 -25.06
N MET A 122 5.48 15.70 -23.86
CA MET A 122 6.79 15.84 -23.22
C MET A 122 7.90 15.13 -24.01
N ILE A 123 7.60 14.02 -24.70
CA ILE A 123 8.54 13.37 -25.63
C ILE A 123 8.77 14.26 -26.86
N ARG A 124 7.70 14.83 -27.43
CA ARG A 124 7.78 15.67 -28.64
C ARG A 124 8.63 16.93 -28.43
N THR A 125 8.58 17.50 -27.23
CA THR A 125 9.29 18.73 -26.85
C THR A 125 10.52 18.47 -25.98
N PHE A 126 11.00 17.22 -25.95
CA PHE A 126 12.11 16.82 -25.09
C PHE A 126 13.40 17.57 -25.46
N ASP A 127 13.97 18.26 -24.48
CA ASP A 127 15.28 18.90 -24.57
C ASP A 127 16.27 18.19 -23.63
N PRO A 128 17.32 17.51 -24.17
CA PRO A 128 18.35 16.88 -23.35
C PRO A 128 19.10 17.86 -22.43
N ALA A 129 19.17 19.15 -22.78
CA ALA A 129 19.82 20.17 -21.95
C ALA A 129 18.97 20.58 -20.73
N SER A 130 17.65 20.32 -20.77
CA SER A 130 16.70 20.63 -19.71
C SER A 130 15.65 19.51 -19.58
N PRO A 131 16.04 18.30 -19.12
CA PRO A 131 15.14 17.16 -19.12
C PRO A 131 13.96 17.37 -18.15
N PRO A 132 12.75 16.93 -18.51
CA PRO A 132 11.60 16.98 -17.62
C PRO A 132 11.77 16.06 -16.41
N GLU A 133 11.20 16.45 -15.28
CA GLU A 133 11.14 15.60 -14.08
C GLU A 133 9.98 14.59 -14.20
N VAL A 134 10.32 13.31 -14.38
CA VAL A 134 9.34 12.24 -14.66
C VAL A 134 8.88 11.53 -13.37
N PHE A 135 9.48 11.83 -12.21
CA PHE A 135 9.09 11.32 -10.90
C PHE A 135 9.36 12.33 -9.77
N ARG A 136 8.32 13.04 -9.31
CA ARG A 136 8.41 14.15 -8.35
C ARG A 136 8.14 13.81 -6.88
N ASN A 137 7.97 12.53 -6.56
CA ASN A 137 7.20 12.14 -5.37
C ASN A 137 8.01 11.85 -4.10
N SER A 138 9.29 12.21 -4.05
CA SER A 138 10.15 11.95 -2.87
C SER A 138 9.59 12.55 -1.58
N GLY A 139 8.94 13.72 -1.66
CA GLY A 139 8.41 14.44 -0.50
C GLY A 139 7.17 13.81 0.15
N THR A 140 6.32 13.10 -0.60
CA THR A 140 5.08 12.49 -0.08
C THR A 140 5.19 10.97 0.07
N PHE A 141 6.05 10.34 -0.71
CA PHE A 141 6.21 8.89 -0.73
C PHE A 141 6.73 8.31 0.59
N TRP A 142 7.75 8.93 1.18
CA TRP A 142 8.31 8.47 2.45
C TRP A 142 7.34 8.65 3.62
N PRO A 143 6.71 9.82 3.82
CA PRO A 143 5.65 9.97 4.81
C PRO A 143 4.52 8.94 4.63
N HIS A 144 4.08 8.69 3.40
CA HIS A 144 3.10 7.65 3.10
C HIS A 144 3.58 6.27 3.58
N THR A 145 4.81 5.90 3.23
CA THR A 145 5.41 4.59 3.56
C THR A 145 5.49 4.39 5.06
N LEU A 146 5.89 5.43 5.80
CA LEU A 146 5.93 5.41 7.27
C LEU A 146 4.53 5.21 7.85
N CYS A 147 3.51 5.91 7.34
CA CYS A 147 2.13 5.70 7.76
C CYS A 147 1.69 4.24 7.53
N VAL A 148 1.95 3.68 6.36
CA VAL A 148 1.56 2.29 6.05
C VAL A 148 2.25 1.29 6.98
N LEU A 149 3.57 1.41 7.19
CA LEU A 149 4.32 0.51 8.07
C LEU A 149 3.91 0.64 9.54
N ALA A 150 3.68 1.87 10.01
CA ALA A 150 3.17 2.11 11.37
C ALA A 150 1.76 1.53 11.56
N ALA A 151 0.86 1.72 10.58
CA ALA A 151 -0.47 1.15 10.63
C ALA A 151 -0.45 -0.38 10.62
N LEU A 152 0.42 -1.01 9.82
CA LEU A 152 0.66 -2.46 9.86
C LEU A 152 1.17 -2.92 11.23
N GLY A 153 2.12 -2.17 11.80
CA GLY A 153 2.66 -2.38 13.14
C GLY A 153 1.58 -2.41 14.22
N LEU A 154 0.74 -1.37 14.21
CA LEU A 154 -0.36 -1.17 15.14
C LEU A 154 -1.46 -2.22 14.95
N MET A 155 -1.86 -2.52 13.71
CA MET A 155 -2.89 -3.54 13.45
C MET A 155 -2.40 -4.94 13.80
N GLY A 156 -1.14 -5.28 13.47
CA GLY A 156 -0.53 -6.54 13.90
C GLY A 156 -0.56 -6.70 15.41
N SER A 157 -0.19 -5.65 16.15
CA SER A 157 -0.23 -5.62 17.62
C SER A 157 -1.66 -5.75 18.14
N ALA A 158 -2.63 -5.05 17.53
CA ALA A 158 -4.04 -5.13 17.89
C ALA A 158 -4.59 -6.55 17.74
N LEU A 159 -4.31 -7.21 16.62
CA LEU A 159 -4.77 -8.58 16.35
C LEU A 159 -4.07 -9.62 17.24
N ALA A 160 -2.80 -9.39 17.61
CA ALA A 160 -2.07 -10.24 18.53
C ALA A 160 -2.62 -10.14 19.95
N LEU A 161 -2.71 -8.92 20.50
CA LEU A 161 -3.23 -8.66 21.84
C LEU A 161 -4.73 -8.97 21.96
N GLY A 162 -5.48 -8.84 20.88
CA GLY A 162 -6.89 -9.24 20.80
C GLY A 162 -7.11 -10.75 20.68
N GLY A 163 -6.04 -11.56 20.61
CA GLY A 163 -6.12 -13.02 20.52
C GLY A 163 -6.57 -13.56 19.15
N VAL A 164 -6.75 -12.69 18.15
CA VAL A 164 -7.23 -13.07 16.81
C VAL A 164 -6.10 -13.75 16.02
N LEU A 165 -4.91 -13.13 16.03
CA LEU A 165 -3.69 -13.65 15.41
C LEU A 165 -2.51 -13.53 16.37
N PRO A 166 -2.43 -14.34 17.45
CA PRO A 166 -1.47 -14.16 18.52
C PRO A 166 -0.02 -14.16 18.05
N THR A 167 0.40 -15.18 17.30
CA THR A 167 1.78 -15.27 16.78
C THR A 167 1.98 -14.39 15.55
N LEU A 168 1.06 -14.49 14.57
CA LEU A 168 1.22 -13.82 13.29
C LEU A 168 1.11 -12.30 13.40
N GLY A 169 0.25 -11.81 14.29
CA GLY A 169 0.12 -10.38 14.58
C GLY A 169 1.41 -9.79 15.12
N TRP A 170 2.12 -10.49 16.01
CA TRP A 170 3.44 -10.07 16.49
C TRP A 170 4.51 -10.09 15.41
N VAL A 171 4.50 -11.08 14.51
CA VAL A 171 5.41 -11.11 13.36
C VAL A 171 5.18 -9.90 12.46
N ILE A 172 3.92 -9.59 12.12
CA ILE A 172 3.58 -8.41 11.32
C ILE A 172 3.97 -7.12 12.07
N ALA A 173 3.72 -7.05 13.38
CA ALA A 173 4.07 -5.91 14.20
C ALA A 173 5.58 -5.64 14.20
N GLY A 174 6.37 -6.69 14.43
CA GLY A 174 7.84 -6.63 14.43
C GLY A 174 8.40 -6.25 13.06
N LEU A 175 7.90 -6.84 11.98
CA LEU A 175 8.35 -6.51 10.63
C LEU A 175 7.94 -5.08 10.20
N GLY A 176 6.76 -4.61 10.61
CA GLY A 176 6.35 -3.22 10.41
C GLY A 176 7.27 -2.25 11.16
N GLY A 177 7.59 -2.55 12.43
CA GLY A 177 8.53 -1.77 13.24
C GLY A 177 9.95 -1.78 12.68
N LEU A 178 10.45 -2.94 12.26
CA LEU A 178 11.74 -3.06 11.58
C LEU A 178 11.75 -2.27 10.26
N GLY A 179 10.67 -2.31 9.48
CA GLY A 179 10.53 -1.53 8.26
C GLY A 179 10.57 -0.02 8.52
N LEU A 180 9.96 0.46 9.62
CA LEU A 180 10.02 1.88 10.01
C LEU A 180 11.44 2.36 10.29
N VAL A 181 12.30 1.48 10.84
CA VAL A 181 13.68 1.81 11.19
C VAL A 181 14.61 1.57 10.01
N ALA A 182 14.58 0.37 9.43
CA ALA A 182 15.48 -0.06 8.36
C ALA A 182 15.14 0.58 7.01
N GLY A 183 13.86 0.81 6.71
CA GLY A 183 13.41 1.37 5.43
C GLY A 183 14.09 2.71 5.12
N PRO A 184 13.91 3.75 5.96
CA PRO A 184 14.53 5.06 5.76
C PRO A 184 16.06 5.03 5.82
N LEU A 185 16.64 4.16 6.65
CA LEU A 185 18.09 4.13 6.88
C LEU A 185 18.88 3.34 5.84
N ILE A 186 18.30 2.27 5.29
CA ILE A 186 19.02 1.30 4.46
C ILE A 186 18.51 1.32 3.02
N LEU A 187 17.19 1.38 2.82
CA LEU A 187 16.64 1.01 1.52
C LEU A 187 16.64 2.13 0.49
N ARG A 188 16.69 3.42 0.87
CA ARG A 188 16.57 4.64 0.00
C ARG A 188 15.31 4.69 -0.88
N ASP A 189 14.86 3.55 -1.39
CA ASP A 189 13.61 3.22 -2.06
C ASP A 189 12.99 1.98 -1.39
N TRP A 190 11.93 2.18 -0.60
CA TRP A 190 11.10 1.07 -0.11
C TRP A 190 10.12 0.67 -1.22
N PRO A 191 10.17 -0.54 -1.79
CA PRO A 191 9.23 -0.90 -2.83
C PRO A 191 7.81 -1.05 -2.23
N PRO A 192 6.79 -0.34 -2.74
CA PRO A 192 5.43 -0.39 -2.19
C PRO A 192 4.84 -1.80 -2.11
N PHE A 193 5.28 -2.70 -3.02
CA PHE A 193 4.83 -4.08 -3.05
C PHE A 193 5.18 -4.88 -1.80
N VAL A 194 6.27 -4.53 -1.10
CA VAL A 194 6.67 -5.22 0.14
C VAL A 194 5.60 -5.03 1.22
N SER A 195 4.97 -3.86 1.26
CA SER A 195 3.89 -3.57 2.20
C SER A 195 2.65 -4.45 1.96
N TYR A 196 2.41 -4.89 0.72
CA TYR A 196 1.29 -5.77 0.38
C TYR A 196 1.52 -7.22 0.81
N ILE A 197 2.78 -7.64 0.98
CA ILE A 197 3.09 -8.98 1.52
C ILE A 197 2.58 -9.09 2.96
N PHE A 198 2.73 -8.04 3.77
CA PHE A 198 2.19 -8.05 5.14
C PHE A 198 0.66 -8.19 5.16
N LEU A 199 -0.03 -7.45 4.30
CA LEU A 199 -1.48 -7.56 4.15
C LEU A 199 -1.90 -8.94 3.63
N LEU A 200 -1.15 -9.53 2.69
CA LEU A 200 -1.40 -10.88 2.18
C LEU A 200 -1.31 -11.91 3.30
N VAL A 201 -0.22 -11.86 4.07
CA VAL A 201 0.02 -12.77 5.19
C VAL A 201 -1.06 -12.61 6.25
N MET A 202 -1.43 -11.37 6.59
CA MET A 202 -2.54 -11.07 7.49
C MET A 202 -3.86 -11.67 6.98
N ALA A 203 -4.18 -11.47 5.71
CA ALA A 203 -5.41 -11.97 5.08
C ALA A 203 -5.49 -13.50 5.15
N ILE A 204 -4.41 -14.21 4.79
CA ILE A 204 -4.33 -15.67 4.89
C ILE A 204 -4.50 -16.13 6.33
N GLY A 205 -3.86 -15.44 7.29
CA GLY A 205 -4.00 -15.73 8.71
C GLY A 205 -5.45 -15.62 9.19
N LEU A 206 -6.16 -14.56 8.79
CA LEU A 206 -7.57 -14.32 9.13
C LEU A 206 -8.50 -15.37 8.51
N ILE A 207 -8.25 -15.81 7.27
CA ILE A 207 -9.07 -16.83 6.58
C ILE A 207 -8.98 -18.19 7.29
N ARG A 208 -7.80 -18.52 7.84
CA ARG A 208 -7.53 -19.82 8.48
C ARG A 208 -8.02 -19.93 9.92
N ARG A 209 -8.53 -18.84 10.50
CA ARG A 209 -9.17 -18.82 11.82
C ARG A 209 -10.65 -19.19 11.75
#